data_AF-A0A2M7I9H8-F1
#
_entry.id   AF-A0A2M7I9H8-F1
#
_cell.length_a   1.000
_cell.length_b   1.000
_cell.length_c   1.000
_cell.angle_alpha   90.00
_cell.angle_beta   90.00
_cell.angle_gamma   90.00
#
_symmetry.space_group_name_H-M   'P 1'
#
loop_
_entity.id
_entity.type
_entity.pdbx_description
1 polymer ?
#
loop_
_entity_poly.entity_id
_entity_poly.type
_entity_poly.pdbx_seq_one_letter_code
_entity_poly.pdbx_strand_id
1 'polypeptide(L)'
;MPFVLATCKHDCSQTTRLPLKPGDTVNRYLLLLLLFPALTALALDIDLAAKVAPGKWALAYQRTGEFKPLHIKHHEAGTSYTCIGGDPRAKIVAWIQSKDCVVHSERMDEKVYRMDGECRLKWWQGESIPVSVELRPETSKTFTLDIHTNGNSLLGFTEHTQAALQGPCDTLESQLKPLPRQPVL
;
A
#
# COMPACT_ATOMS: atom_id res chain seq x y z
N MET A 1 0.85 39.16 12.31
CA MET A 1 1.94 39.87 13.03
C MET A 1 1.39 41.22 13.47
N PRO A 2 1.75 41.80 14.64
CA PRO A 2 3.03 41.64 15.33
C PRO A 2 2.99 41.49 16.87
N PHE A 3 4.19 41.23 17.38
CA PHE A 3 4.70 41.15 18.76
C PHE A 3 4.69 42.51 19.49
N VAL A 4 4.80 42.48 20.84
CA VAL A 4 5.71 43.36 21.61
C VAL A 4 6.29 42.61 22.84
N LEU A 5 7.62 42.70 22.98
CA LEU A 5 8.49 42.31 24.11
C LEU A 5 8.48 43.35 25.25
N ALA A 6 8.84 42.93 26.48
CA ALA A 6 9.79 43.60 27.43
C ALA A 6 9.57 43.05 28.87
N THR A 7 10.45 42.22 29.47
CA THR A 7 11.70 42.48 30.23
C THR A 7 11.57 43.08 31.65
N CYS A 8 12.16 42.38 32.63
CA CYS A 8 12.89 42.84 33.85
C CYS A 8 13.70 41.62 34.32
N LYS A 9 15.04 41.51 34.44
CA LYS A 9 16.22 42.33 34.81
C LYS A 9 16.44 42.52 36.33
N HIS A 10 17.37 41.70 36.87
CA HIS A 10 18.22 41.86 38.09
C HIS A 10 17.53 42.00 39.47
N ASP A 11 18.08 41.65 40.64
CA ASP A 11 19.27 40.92 41.16
C ASP A 11 19.19 41.11 42.70
N CYS A 12 19.55 40.12 43.53
CA CYS A 12 20.29 40.28 44.81
C CYS A 12 20.11 39.09 45.78
N SER A 13 21.13 38.24 45.79
CA SER A 13 21.89 37.73 46.95
C SER A 13 21.27 37.79 48.36
N GLN A 14 21.31 36.65 49.06
CA GLN A 14 22.11 36.53 50.28
C GLN A 14 22.60 35.09 50.51
N THR A 15 23.87 35.01 50.90
CA THR A 15 24.70 33.81 51.08
C THR A 15 24.75 33.42 52.56
N THR A 16 24.66 32.12 52.87
CA THR A 16 25.23 31.57 54.10
C THR A 16 25.89 30.23 53.76
N ARG A 17 27.15 30.06 54.18
CA ARG A 17 28.03 28.93 53.83
C ARG A 17 28.29 28.01 55.03
N LEU A 18 28.47 26.71 54.68
CA LEU A 18 29.31 25.63 55.27
C LEU A 18 28.73 24.78 56.42
N PRO A 19 29.14 23.48 56.59
CA PRO A 19 29.89 22.58 55.69
C PRO A 19 29.42 21.09 55.58
N LEU A 20 29.85 20.43 54.47
CA LEU A 20 30.32 19.04 54.29
C LEU A 20 29.59 17.82 54.91
N LYS A 21 29.13 16.87 54.07
CA LYS A 21 29.92 15.67 53.69
C LYS A 21 29.25 14.87 52.54
N PRO A 22 30.05 14.18 51.68
CA PRO A 22 29.59 13.45 50.52
C PRO A 22 29.40 11.95 50.80
N GLY A 23 28.65 11.27 49.92
CA GLY A 23 28.64 9.82 49.81
C GLY A 23 27.32 9.20 50.26
N ASP A 24 26.38 9.09 49.31
CA ASP A 24 25.91 7.79 48.80
C ASP A 24 24.53 7.97 48.15
N THR A 25 24.58 8.22 46.84
CA THR A 25 23.54 7.89 45.87
C THR A 25 23.04 6.46 46.09
N VAL A 26 21.74 6.24 46.25
CA VAL A 26 20.83 5.58 45.28
C VAL A 26 19.39 5.81 45.74
N ASN A 27 18.48 5.97 44.77
CA ASN A 27 17.08 5.52 44.84
C ASN A 27 16.06 6.50 45.43
N ARG A 28 15.30 7.20 44.56
CA ARG A 28 13.81 7.26 44.65
C ARG A 28 13.04 8.16 43.66
N TYR A 29 13.62 8.64 42.56
CA TYR A 29 12.85 9.54 41.65
C TYR A 29 12.97 9.18 40.17
N LEU A 30 12.85 7.88 39.84
CA LEU A 30 12.80 7.43 38.46
C LEU A 30 11.60 6.50 38.20
N LEU A 31 10.39 6.95 38.53
CA LEU A 31 9.18 6.15 38.31
C LEU A 31 7.96 7.02 38.02
N LEU A 32 7.99 7.82 36.96
CA LEU A 32 6.84 8.65 36.55
C LEU A 32 6.84 8.97 35.03
N LEU A 33 7.23 8.01 34.18
CA LEU A 33 7.32 8.20 32.72
C LEU A 33 6.72 7.06 31.87
N LEU A 34 5.76 6.28 32.39
CA LEU A 34 5.21 5.12 31.67
C LEU A 34 3.68 5.06 31.69
N LEU A 35 3.01 6.16 31.32
CA LEU A 35 1.58 6.15 31.00
C LEU A 35 1.34 6.84 29.65
N PHE A 36 2.03 6.37 28.62
CA PHE A 36 1.49 6.49 27.26
C PHE A 36 0.48 5.34 27.11
N PRO A 37 -0.82 5.61 26.86
CA PRO A 37 -1.69 4.57 26.39
C PRO A 37 -1.15 4.18 25.02
N ALA A 38 -0.46 3.04 24.94
CA ALA A 38 -0.19 2.40 23.68
C ALA A 38 -1.57 2.07 23.10
N LEU A 39 -2.10 2.95 22.24
CA LEU A 39 -3.03 2.52 21.21
C LEU A 39 -2.24 1.53 20.37
N THR A 40 -2.29 0.26 20.76
CA THR A 40 -2.09 -0.84 19.83
C THR A 40 -3.13 -0.62 18.76
N ALA A 41 -2.71 0.01 17.66
CA ALA A 41 -3.42 -0.12 16.40
C ALA A 41 -3.57 -1.63 16.21
N LEU A 42 -4.79 -2.13 16.39
CA LEU A 42 -5.14 -3.48 16.01
C LEU A 42 -4.79 -3.56 14.53
N ALA A 43 -3.67 -4.19 14.21
CA ALA A 43 -3.37 -4.59 12.85
C ALA A 43 -4.50 -5.54 12.48
N LEU A 44 -5.52 -4.99 11.81
CA LEU A 44 -6.64 -5.77 11.30
C LEU A 44 -6.04 -6.74 10.30
N ASP A 45 -5.93 -8.01 10.69
CA ASP A 45 -5.26 -9.01 9.87
C ASP A 45 -6.06 -9.18 8.57
N ILE A 46 -5.44 -8.84 7.44
CA ILE A 46 -6.06 -8.91 6.12
C ILE A 46 -5.91 -10.37 5.65
N ASP A 47 -6.84 -11.23 6.05
CA ASP A 47 -6.84 -12.63 5.62
C ASP A 47 -7.50 -12.79 4.24
N LEU A 48 -6.69 -12.59 3.19
CA LEU A 48 -7.03 -12.95 1.81
C LEU A 48 -6.82 -14.45 1.53
N ALA A 49 -6.03 -15.15 2.35
CA ALA A 49 -5.72 -16.56 2.15
C ALA A 49 -6.95 -17.45 2.32
N ALA A 50 -7.87 -17.10 3.22
CA ALA A 50 -9.17 -17.78 3.33
C ALA A 50 -10.09 -17.56 2.12
N LYS A 51 -9.86 -16.54 1.30
CA LYS A 51 -10.77 -16.09 0.23
C LYS A 51 -10.25 -16.30 -1.18
N VAL A 52 -8.94 -16.44 -1.37
CA VAL A 52 -8.30 -16.56 -2.69
C VAL A 52 -7.45 -17.82 -2.70
N ALA A 53 -7.84 -18.81 -3.52
CA ALA A 53 -7.12 -20.06 -3.61
C ALA A 53 -5.73 -19.86 -4.26
N PRO A 54 -4.72 -20.62 -3.82
CA PRO A 54 -3.42 -20.58 -4.46
C PRO A 54 -3.47 -21.19 -5.87
N GLY A 55 -2.65 -20.66 -6.78
CA GLY A 55 -2.48 -21.19 -8.12
C GLY A 55 -2.19 -20.12 -9.18
N LYS A 56 -2.31 -20.50 -10.45
CA LYS A 56 -2.16 -19.63 -11.61
C LYS A 56 -3.49 -18.94 -11.91
N TRP A 57 -3.47 -17.62 -11.99
CA TRP A 57 -4.63 -16.78 -12.22
C TRP A 57 -4.50 -16.05 -13.55
N ALA A 58 -5.60 -16.02 -14.31
CA ALA A 58 -5.77 -15.14 -15.45
C ALA A 58 -6.53 -13.90 -14.98
N LEU A 59 -6.02 -12.71 -15.30
CA LEU A 59 -6.57 -11.42 -14.93
C LEU A 59 -6.90 -10.66 -16.21
N ALA A 60 -8.14 -10.81 -16.66
CA ALA A 60 -8.67 -10.11 -17.82
C ALA A 60 -9.08 -8.70 -17.40
N TYR A 61 -8.50 -7.68 -18.02
CA TYR A 61 -8.69 -6.29 -17.64
C TYR A 61 -9.17 -5.45 -18.82
N GLN A 62 -9.94 -4.40 -18.50
CA GLN A 62 -10.31 -3.32 -19.38
C GLN A 62 -10.06 -2.00 -18.64
N ARG A 63 -9.31 -1.09 -19.24
CA ARG A 63 -8.98 0.20 -18.64
C ARG A 63 -9.20 1.36 -19.59
N THR A 64 -9.63 2.46 -19.01
CA THR A 64 -9.84 3.73 -19.70
C THR A 64 -9.08 4.82 -18.98
N GLY A 65 -8.24 5.51 -19.74
CA GLY A 65 -7.61 6.76 -19.36
C GLY A 65 -8.29 7.94 -20.06
N GLU A 66 -8.45 9.07 -19.38
CA GLU A 66 -9.00 10.30 -19.95
C GLU A 66 -8.16 11.51 -19.53
N PHE A 67 -7.76 12.32 -20.51
CA PHE A 67 -7.33 13.69 -20.26
C PHE A 67 -8.54 14.62 -20.39
N LYS A 68 -9.10 15.01 -19.25
CA LYS A 68 -10.41 15.68 -19.14
C LYS A 68 -10.49 17.01 -19.89
N PRO A 69 -9.48 17.90 -19.87
CA PRO A 69 -9.59 19.21 -20.54
C PRO A 69 -9.79 19.13 -22.06
N LEU A 70 -9.30 18.08 -22.70
CA LEU A 70 -9.44 17.88 -24.15
C LEU A 70 -10.33 16.68 -24.51
N HIS A 71 -10.95 16.03 -23.52
CA HIS A 71 -11.73 14.81 -23.68
C HIS A 71 -11.04 13.70 -24.49
N ILE A 72 -9.70 13.62 -24.40
CA ILE A 72 -8.92 12.59 -25.08
C ILE A 72 -8.97 11.32 -24.24
N LYS A 73 -9.39 10.21 -24.85
CA LYS A 73 -9.51 8.91 -24.18
C LYS A 73 -8.54 7.89 -24.74
N HIS A 74 -7.98 7.09 -23.83
CA HIS A 74 -7.12 5.96 -24.12
C HIS A 74 -7.80 4.70 -23.58
N HIS A 75 -8.01 3.71 -24.44
CA HIS A 75 -8.61 2.44 -24.07
C HIS A 75 -7.60 1.32 -24.25
N GLU A 76 -7.53 0.43 -23.28
CA GLU A 76 -6.70 -0.77 -23.35
C GLU A 76 -7.44 -1.94 -22.70
N ALA A 77 -7.32 -3.12 -23.29
CA ALA A 77 -7.82 -4.35 -22.72
C ALA A 77 -6.79 -5.46 -22.96
N GLY A 78 -6.79 -6.46 -22.08
CA GLY A 78 -5.89 -7.59 -22.21
C GLY A 78 -6.09 -8.60 -21.10
N THR A 79 -5.22 -9.61 -21.09
CA THR A 79 -5.16 -10.59 -20.03
C THR A 79 -3.73 -10.69 -19.55
N SER A 80 -3.53 -10.53 -18.25
CA SER A 80 -2.26 -10.83 -17.59
C SER A 80 -2.38 -12.14 -16.82
N TYR A 81 -1.25 -12.80 -16.58
CA TYR A 81 -1.21 -14.03 -15.80
C TYR A 81 -0.30 -13.82 -14.60
N THR A 82 -0.72 -14.29 -13.42
CA THR A 82 0.12 -14.27 -12.22
C THR A 82 -0.02 -15.57 -11.45
N CYS A 83 1.05 -15.96 -10.75
CA CYS A 83 1.01 -17.06 -9.80
C CYS A 83 0.80 -16.49 -8.39
N ILE A 84 -0.32 -16.87 -7.78
CA ILE A 84 -0.63 -16.60 -6.39
C ILE A 84 -0.26 -17.85 -5.59
N GLY A 85 0.99 -17.94 -5.16
CA GLY A 85 1.48 -18.99 -4.25
C GLY A 85 1.97 -18.36 -2.95
N GLY A 86 1.67 -19.00 -1.81
CA GLY A 86 1.97 -18.45 -0.49
C GLY A 86 0.94 -17.41 -0.06
N ASP A 87 1.39 -16.20 0.29
CA ASP A 87 0.53 -15.09 0.72
C ASP A 87 -0.18 -14.40 -0.47
N PRO A 88 -1.53 -14.53 -0.59
CA PRO A 88 -2.25 -13.89 -1.69
C PRO A 88 -2.22 -12.37 -1.63
N ARG A 89 -2.19 -11.78 -0.42
CA ARG A 89 -2.13 -10.32 -0.25
C ARG A 89 -0.88 -9.77 -0.94
N ALA A 90 0.30 -10.27 -0.56
CA ALA A 90 1.56 -9.83 -1.14
C ALA A 90 1.61 -10.03 -2.67
N LYS A 91 1.06 -11.14 -3.19
CA LYS A 91 1.07 -11.43 -4.63
C LYS A 91 0.15 -10.50 -5.42
N ILE A 92 -1.02 -10.19 -4.89
CA ILE A 92 -1.95 -9.24 -5.52
C ILE A 92 -1.35 -7.82 -5.51
N VAL A 93 -0.78 -7.39 -4.39
CA VAL A 93 -0.11 -6.09 -4.29
C VAL A 93 1.06 -6.00 -5.27
N ALA A 94 1.90 -7.03 -5.36
CA ALA A 94 3.01 -7.06 -6.31
C ALA A 94 2.52 -6.99 -7.77
N TRP A 95 1.40 -7.64 -8.10
CA TRP A 95 0.79 -7.52 -9.44
C TRP A 95 0.27 -6.11 -9.71
N ILE A 96 -0.37 -5.44 -8.74
CA ILE A 96 -0.76 -4.02 -8.88
C ILE A 96 0.48 -3.15 -9.12
N GLN A 97 1.53 -3.36 -8.34
CA GLN A 97 2.79 -2.60 -8.47
C GLN A 97 3.48 -2.81 -9.82
N SER A 98 3.35 -3.99 -10.43
CA SER A 98 3.87 -4.26 -11.78
C SER A 98 3.25 -3.40 -12.89
N LYS A 99 2.14 -2.71 -12.59
CA LYS A 99 1.46 -1.76 -13.48
C LYS A 99 1.88 -0.31 -13.24
N ASP A 100 3.06 -0.10 -12.64
CA ASP A 100 3.60 1.21 -12.28
C ASP A 100 2.72 1.94 -11.23
N CYS A 101 2.19 1.18 -10.26
CA CYS A 101 1.43 1.72 -9.13
C CYS A 101 2.17 1.54 -7.80
N VAL A 102 1.90 2.42 -6.84
CA VAL A 102 2.38 2.35 -5.46
C VAL A 102 1.17 2.25 -4.54
N VAL A 103 1.21 1.31 -3.60
CA VAL A 103 0.16 1.14 -2.57
C VAL A 103 0.66 1.81 -1.29
N HIS A 104 -0.13 2.74 -0.73
CA HIS A 104 0.20 3.46 0.49
C HIS A 104 -0.50 2.91 1.72
N SER A 105 -1.75 2.47 1.56
CA SER A 105 -2.53 1.91 2.65
C SER A 105 -3.44 0.79 2.17
N GLU A 106 -3.69 -0.15 3.06
CA GLU A 106 -4.48 -1.35 2.83
C GLU A 106 -5.47 -1.48 4.00
N ARG A 107 -6.72 -1.86 3.70
CA ARG A 107 -7.73 -2.19 4.71
C ARG A 107 -8.67 -3.26 4.21
N MET A 108 -9.21 -4.06 5.13
CA MET A 108 -10.28 -5.01 4.85
C MET A 108 -11.57 -4.46 5.47
N ASP A 109 -12.52 -4.08 4.63
CA ASP A 109 -13.84 -3.60 5.06
C ASP A 109 -14.87 -4.69 4.69
N GLU A 110 -15.38 -5.40 5.70
CA GLU A 110 -16.30 -6.54 5.57
C GLU A 110 -15.77 -7.66 4.66
N LYS A 111 -16.05 -7.57 3.36
CA LYS A 111 -15.69 -8.52 2.31
C LYS A 111 -14.89 -7.89 1.17
N VAL A 112 -14.65 -6.59 1.24
CA VAL A 112 -13.93 -5.83 0.21
C VAL A 112 -12.54 -5.51 0.73
N TYR A 113 -11.53 -5.93 -0.02
CA TYR A 113 -10.17 -5.54 0.22
C TYR A 113 -9.87 -4.22 -0.48
N ARG A 114 -9.59 -3.18 0.27
CA ARG A 114 -9.42 -1.81 -0.24
C ARG A 114 -7.98 -1.37 -0.10
N MET A 115 -7.47 -0.74 -1.15
CA MET A 115 -6.13 -0.18 -1.18
C MET A 115 -6.20 1.24 -1.71
N ASP A 116 -5.44 2.14 -1.12
CA ASP A 116 -5.28 3.51 -1.60
C ASP A 116 -3.81 3.74 -1.95
N GLY A 117 -3.57 4.47 -3.03
CA GLY A 117 -2.26 4.53 -3.65
C GLY A 117 -2.18 5.57 -4.77
N GLU A 118 -1.18 5.40 -5.61
CA GLU A 118 -0.98 6.20 -6.80
C GLU A 118 -0.52 5.34 -7.98
N CYS A 119 -0.86 5.73 -9.21
CA CYS A 119 -0.44 5.03 -10.42
C CYS A 119 0.18 6.00 -11.42
N ARG A 120 1.25 5.54 -12.08
CA ARG A 120 1.87 6.22 -13.22
C ARG A 120 1.25 5.70 -14.51
N LEU A 121 0.58 6.57 -15.26
CA LEU A 121 -0.01 6.19 -16.54
C LEU A 121 1.00 6.35 -17.67
N LYS A 122 1.20 5.29 -18.47
CA LYS A 122 2.22 5.27 -19.55
C LYS A 122 2.06 6.35 -20.61
N TRP A 123 0.83 6.78 -20.87
CA TRP A 123 0.49 7.83 -21.84
C TRP A 123 0.53 9.24 -21.22
N TRP A 124 0.79 9.37 -19.92
CA TRP A 124 0.84 10.63 -19.19
C TRP A 124 2.27 11.00 -18.77
N GLN A 125 2.68 12.22 -19.11
CA GLN A 125 4.03 12.73 -18.82
C GLN A 125 4.13 13.47 -17.48
N GLY A 126 3.01 13.94 -16.91
CA GLY A 126 2.99 14.58 -15.58
C GLY A 126 3.03 13.56 -14.43
N GLU A 127 2.78 13.98 -13.19
CA GLU A 127 2.93 13.13 -11.99
C GLU A 127 1.99 11.92 -11.92
N SER A 128 2.31 10.99 -11.01
CA SER A 128 1.43 9.88 -10.63
C SER A 128 0.06 10.41 -10.18
N ILE A 129 -0.99 9.64 -10.46
CA ILE A 129 -2.35 10.00 -10.07
C ILE A 129 -2.81 9.20 -8.86
N PRO A 130 -3.49 9.82 -7.89
CA PRO A 130 -4.07 9.09 -6.76
C PRO A 130 -5.16 8.15 -7.26
N VAL A 131 -5.15 6.92 -6.75
CA VAL A 131 -6.16 5.90 -7.08
C VAL A 131 -6.65 5.20 -5.82
N SER A 132 -7.88 4.72 -5.89
CA SER A 132 -8.40 3.68 -5.00
C SER A 132 -8.54 2.39 -5.77
N VAL A 133 -8.25 1.29 -5.08
CA VAL A 133 -8.41 -0.08 -5.57
C VAL A 133 -9.39 -0.80 -4.66
N GLU A 134 -10.38 -1.47 -5.25
CA GLU A 134 -11.27 -2.38 -4.55
C GLU A 134 -11.09 -3.79 -5.12
N LEU A 135 -10.80 -4.76 -4.26
CA LEU A 135 -10.79 -6.17 -4.61
C LEU A 135 -11.92 -6.88 -3.88
N ARG A 136 -12.71 -7.62 -4.64
CA ARG A 136 -13.88 -8.37 -4.15
C ARG A 136 -13.71 -9.85 -4.49
N PRO A 137 -13.37 -10.70 -3.52
CA PRO A 137 -13.41 -12.14 -3.71
C PRO A 137 -14.87 -12.57 -3.85
N GLU A 138 -15.24 -13.11 -5.00
CA GLU A 138 -16.60 -13.60 -5.26
C GLU A 138 -16.71 -15.07 -4.86
N THR A 139 -15.68 -15.85 -5.19
CA THR A 139 -15.48 -17.23 -4.76
C THR A 139 -13.99 -17.46 -4.46
N SER A 140 -13.62 -18.64 -3.98
CA SER A 140 -12.20 -18.99 -3.85
C SER A 140 -11.44 -19.05 -5.19
N LYS A 141 -12.15 -19.07 -6.32
CA LYS A 141 -11.58 -19.22 -7.68
C LYS A 141 -11.82 -18.00 -8.58
N THR A 142 -12.55 -17.00 -8.10
CA THR A 142 -12.87 -15.78 -8.85
C THR A 142 -12.84 -14.56 -7.94
N PHE A 143 -12.26 -13.47 -8.44
CA PHE A 143 -12.35 -12.17 -7.78
C PHE A 143 -12.38 -11.06 -8.82
N THR A 144 -12.97 -9.93 -8.45
CA THR A 144 -12.92 -8.69 -9.21
C THR A 144 -11.98 -7.69 -8.56
N LEU A 145 -11.32 -6.88 -9.38
CA LEU A 145 -10.48 -5.79 -8.95
C LEU A 145 -10.79 -4.55 -9.79
N ASP A 146 -11.14 -3.46 -9.11
CA ASP A 146 -11.46 -2.18 -9.72
C ASP A 146 -10.44 -1.13 -9.26
N ILE A 147 -9.81 -0.43 -10.19
CA ILE A 147 -8.95 0.73 -9.92
C ILE A 147 -9.65 1.97 -10.46
N HIS A 148 -9.69 3.04 -9.68
CA HIS A 148 -10.25 4.31 -10.16
C HIS A 148 -9.56 5.52 -9.53
N THR A 149 -9.48 6.61 -10.28
CA THR A 149 -9.04 7.91 -9.77
C THR A 149 -10.16 8.59 -9.00
N ASN A 150 -9.86 9.11 -7.80
CA ASN A 150 -10.81 9.90 -7.02
C ASN A 150 -10.65 11.39 -7.30
N GLY A 151 -11.69 12.01 -7.88
CA GLY A 151 -11.85 13.48 -7.85
C GLY A 151 -10.78 14.31 -8.58
N ASN A 152 -9.93 13.72 -9.42
CA ASN A 152 -8.89 14.47 -10.14
C ASN A 152 -9.51 15.29 -11.29
N SER A 153 -9.24 16.59 -11.35
CA SER A 153 -9.81 17.50 -12.35
C SER A 153 -9.17 17.38 -13.74
N LEU A 154 -7.94 16.86 -13.81
CA LEU A 154 -7.13 16.79 -15.02
C LEU A 154 -7.25 15.44 -15.72
N LEU A 155 -7.25 14.37 -14.93
CA LEU A 155 -7.17 13.00 -15.41
C LEU A 155 -8.32 12.14 -14.87
N GLY A 156 -8.82 11.25 -15.71
CA GLY A 156 -9.65 10.12 -15.31
C GLY A 156 -8.89 8.83 -15.59
N PHE A 157 -8.91 7.91 -14.66
CA PHE A 157 -8.47 6.54 -14.90
C PHE A 157 -9.45 5.59 -14.24
N THR A 158 -9.86 4.57 -14.99
CA THR A 158 -10.61 3.43 -14.49
C THR A 158 -10.03 2.15 -15.06
N GLU A 159 -10.01 1.10 -14.26
CA GLU A 159 -9.69 -0.24 -14.69
C GLU A 159 -10.63 -1.21 -13.99
N HIS A 160 -11.24 -2.11 -14.75
CA HIS A 160 -11.98 -3.25 -14.24
C HIS A 160 -11.23 -4.52 -14.62
N THR A 161 -10.98 -5.38 -13.64
CA THR A 161 -10.31 -6.67 -13.81
C THR A 161 -11.18 -7.79 -13.28
N GLN A 162 -11.37 -8.83 -14.09
CA GLN A 162 -11.95 -10.11 -13.70
C GLN A 162 -10.84 -11.16 -13.63
N ALA A 163 -10.68 -11.76 -12.46
CA ALA A 163 -9.66 -12.76 -12.21
C ALA A 163 -10.28 -14.15 -12.04
N ALA A 164 -9.69 -15.15 -12.71
CA ALA A 164 -10.12 -16.54 -12.65
C ALA A 164 -8.93 -17.50 -12.47
N LEU A 165 -9.06 -18.42 -11.51
CA LEU A 165 -8.08 -19.48 -11.26
C LEU A 165 -8.05 -20.46 -12.46
N GLN A 166 -6.87 -20.65 -13.02
CA GLN A 166 -6.63 -21.53 -14.18
C GLN A 166 -6.12 -22.92 -13.78
N GLY A 167 -5.54 -23.07 -12.58
CA GLY A 167 -4.94 -24.31 -12.12
C GLY A 167 -3.75 -24.07 -11.19
N PRO A 168 -2.88 -25.07 -10.98
CA PRO A 168 -1.66 -24.90 -10.19
C PRO A 168 -0.67 -23.94 -10.86
N CYS A 169 0.23 -23.37 -10.08
CA CYS A 169 1.37 -22.63 -10.64
C CYS A 169 2.34 -23.60 -11.35
N ASP A 170 3.02 -23.09 -12.37
CA ASP A 170 4.05 -23.82 -13.10
C ASP A 170 5.21 -24.17 -12.14
N THR A 171 5.71 -25.41 -12.16
CA THR A 171 6.88 -25.83 -11.39
C THR A 171 8.16 -25.37 -12.08
N LEU A 172 9.27 -25.23 -11.34
CA LEU A 172 10.58 -24.91 -11.94
C LEU A 172 10.96 -25.87 -13.08
N GLU A 173 10.60 -27.15 -12.95
CA GLU A 173 10.83 -28.18 -13.97
C GLU A 173 10.05 -27.94 -15.27
N SER A 174 8.82 -27.41 -15.18
CA SER A 174 8.02 -27.05 -16.36
C SER A 174 8.57 -25.84 -17.12
N GLN A 175 9.27 -24.93 -16.42
CA GLN A 175 9.94 -23.75 -17.00
C GLN A 175 11.26 -24.10 -17.70
N LEU A 176 11.87 -25.24 -17.33
CA LEU A 176 13.14 -25.74 -17.86
C LEU A 176 12.96 -26.70 -19.05
N LYS A 177 11.72 -27.03 -19.44
CA LYS A 177 11.47 -27.94 -20.55
C LYS A 177 11.92 -27.27 -21.87
N PRO A 178 12.88 -27.85 -22.62
CA PRO A 178 13.35 -27.26 -23.87
C PRO A 178 12.19 -27.07 -24.83
N LEU A 179 12.10 -25.89 -25.45
CA LEU A 179 11.20 -25.64 -26.56
C LEU A 179 11.41 -26.75 -27.62
N PRO A 180 10.34 -27.34 -28.17
CA PRO A 180 10.48 -28.30 -29.26
C PRO A 180 11.26 -27.61 -30.39
N ARG A 181 12.39 -28.22 -30.80
CA ARG A 181 13.18 -27.72 -31.91
C ARG A 181 12.27 -27.62 -33.13
N GLN A 182 12.08 -26.42 -33.64
CA GLN A 182 11.44 -26.24 -34.94
C GLN A 182 12.32 -26.93 -36.00
N PRO A 183 11.74 -27.73 -36.91
CA PRO A 183 12.50 -28.25 -38.03
C PRO A 183 12.96 -27.06 -38.88
N VAL A 184 14.27 -26.97 -39.06
CA VAL A 184 14.86 -26.07 -40.05
C VAL A 184 14.53 -26.66 -41.42
N LEU A 185 13.74 -25.92 -42.20
CA LEU A 185 13.45 -26.20 -43.61
C LEU A 185 14.59 -25.68 -44.49
#